data_AF-A0A7K3G611-F1
#
_entry.id   AF-A0A7K3G611-F1
#
_cell.length_a   1.000
_cell.length_b   1.000
_cell.length_c   1.000
_cell.angle_alpha   90.00
_cell.angle_beta   90.00
_cell.angle_gamma   90.00
#
_symmetry.space_group_name_H-M   'P 1'
#
loop_
_entity.id
_entity.type
_entity.pdbx_description
1 polymer ?
#
loop_
_entity_poly.entity_id
_entity_poly.type
_entity_poly.pdbx_seq_one_letter_code
_entity_poly.pdbx_strand_id
1 'polypeptide(L)'
;ATPRSSHATTDNVTAPFKVIAKRWIVERSLAWITRRRRCVRDYERRPDHHAAFVLLAAGIQMSRRLAGRTDRGNRGVSRTAW
;
A
#
# COMPACT_ATOMS: atom_id res chain seq x y z
N ALA A 1 7.25 -49.32 -26.66
CA ALA A 1 6.72 -47.94 -26.78
C ALA A 1 6.11 -47.56 -25.44
N THR A 2 6.67 -46.57 -24.75
CA THR A 2 6.16 -46.07 -23.46
C THR A 2 5.00 -45.09 -23.70
N PRO A 3 3.93 -45.10 -22.89
CA PRO A 3 2.87 -44.11 -23.03
C PRO A 3 3.35 -42.78 -22.45
N ARG A 4 3.29 -41.75 -23.30
CA ARG A 4 3.62 -40.36 -22.97
C ARG A 4 2.69 -39.87 -21.86
N SER A 5 3.24 -39.53 -20.69
CA SER A 5 2.50 -38.92 -19.60
C SER A 5 1.91 -37.57 -20.06
N SER A 6 0.59 -37.48 -20.04
CA SER A 6 -0.19 -36.26 -20.22
C SER A 6 0.15 -35.27 -19.10
N HIS A 7 0.96 -34.25 -19.41
CA HIS A 7 1.06 -33.07 -18.56
C HIS A 7 -0.31 -32.40 -18.54
N ALA A 8 -1.01 -32.52 -17.42
CA ALA A 8 -2.21 -31.74 -17.14
C ALA A 8 -1.80 -30.26 -17.15
N THR A 9 -2.09 -29.58 -18.26
CA THR A 9 -2.12 -28.12 -18.30
C THR A 9 -3.19 -27.69 -17.31
N THR A 10 -2.75 -27.23 -16.15
CA THR A 10 -3.63 -26.71 -15.12
C THR A 10 -4.43 -25.54 -15.71
N ASP A 11 -5.73 -25.77 -15.82
CA ASP A 11 -6.79 -24.90 -16.28
C ASP A 11 -7.14 -23.85 -15.21
N ASN A 12 -6.13 -23.19 -14.66
CA ASN A 12 -6.32 -22.19 -13.61
C ASN A 12 -6.50 -20.76 -14.15
N VAL A 13 -7.28 -20.59 -15.22
CA VAL A 13 -7.50 -19.27 -15.87
C VAL A 13 -8.91 -18.71 -15.64
N THR A 14 -9.83 -19.46 -15.05
CA THR A 14 -11.25 -19.02 -14.94
C THR A 14 -11.77 -19.02 -13.51
N ALA A 15 -11.02 -18.44 -12.57
CA ALA A 15 -11.60 -18.06 -11.28
C ALA A 15 -12.35 -16.71 -11.46
N PRO A 16 -13.64 -16.59 -11.08
CA PRO A 16 -14.36 -15.33 -11.17
C PRO A 16 -13.73 -14.27 -10.25
N PHE A 17 -13.75 -13.01 -10.68
CA PHE A 17 -13.20 -11.89 -9.90
C PHE A 17 -13.90 -11.78 -8.53
N LYS A 18 -13.18 -12.13 -7.46
CA LYS A 18 -13.68 -12.03 -6.09
C LYS A 18 -13.40 -10.63 -5.54
N VAL A 19 -14.46 -9.84 -5.35
CA VAL A 19 -14.35 -8.52 -4.68
C VAL A 19 -13.89 -8.73 -3.24
N ILE A 20 -12.68 -8.28 -2.92
CA ILE A 20 -12.16 -8.29 -1.56
C ILE A 20 -12.61 -7.01 -0.87
N ALA A 21 -13.53 -7.13 0.09
CA ALA A 21 -13.94 -6.00 0.91
C ALA A 21 -12.70 -5.36 1.58
N LYS A 22 -12.61 -4.02 1.52
CA LYS A 22 -11.52 -3.21 2.12
C LYS A 22 -10.15 -3.29 1.44
N ARG A 23 -10.05 -3.92 0.25
CA ARG A 23 -8.84 -3.89 -0.61
C ARG A 23 -8.28 -2.48 -0.82
N TRP A 24 -9.17 -1.50 -0.96
CA TRP A 24 -8.82 -0.08 -1.16
C TRP A 24 -7.89 0.48 -0.07
N ILE A 25 -7.94 -0.05 1.17
CA ILE A 25 -7.09 0.43 2.28
C ILE A 25 -5.62 0.09 2.01
N VAL A 26 -5.36 -1.14 1.55
CA VAL A 26 -4.02 -1.62 1.21
C VAL A 26 -3.51 -0.86 0.00
N GLU A 27 -4.31 -0.76 -1.05
CA GLU A 27 -3.95 -0.05 -2.29
C GLU A 27 -3.64 1.43 -2.04
N ARG A 28 -4.45 2.10 -1.20
CA ARG A 28 -4.21 3.48 -0.79
C ARG A 28 -2.90 3.64 -0.02
N SER A 29 -2.58 2.67 0.85
CA SER A 29 -1.33 2.69 1.62
C SER A 29 -0.13 2.48 0.71
N LEU A 30 -0.22 1.55 -0.24
CA LEU A 30 0.79 1.32 -1.28
C LEU A 30 0.97 2.57 -2.16
N ALA A 31 -0.11 3.22 -2.60
CA ALA A 31 -0.06 4.45 -3.38
C ALA A 31 0.69 5.59 -2.66
N TRP A 32 0.58 5.68 -1.33
CA TRP A 32 1.32 6.68 -0.56
C TRP A 32 2.80 6.35 -0.40
N ILE A 33 3.15 5.06 -0.35
CA ILE A 33 4.54 4.60 -0.33
C ILE A 33 5.18 4.86 -1.69
N THR A 34 4.54 4.45 -2.79
CA THR A 34 5.06 4.66 -4.15
C THR A 34 5.11 6.13 -4.55
N ARG A 35 4.26 7.01 -4.01
CA ARG A 35 4.38 8.47 -4.21
C ARG A 35 5.73 9.03 -3.72
N ARG A 36 6.43 8.35 -2.82
CA ARG A 36 7.77 8.77 -2.39
C ARG A 36 8.79 8.23 -3.39
N ARG A 37 9.42 9.14 -4.15
CA ARG A 37 10.41 8.83 -5.21
C ARG A 37 11.50 7.83 -4.81
N ARG A 38 11.87 7.75 -3.52
CA ARG A 38 12.88 6.81 -3.02
C ARG A 38 12.39 5.35 -2.90
N CYS A 39 11.08 5.10 -2.89
CA CYS A 39 10.49 3.76 -2.90
C CYS A 39 10.12 3.27 -4.31
N VAL A 40 10.29 4.10 -5.34
CA VAL A 40 10.04 3.75 -6.77
C VAL A 40 11.30 3.18 -7.42
N ARG A 41 12.47 3.50 -6.87
CA ARG A 41 13.73 2.95 -7.37
C ARG A 41 13.94 1.60 -6.68
N ASP A 42 13.75 0.52 -7.43
CA ASP A 42 14.06 -0.83 -6.94
C ASP A 42 15.55 -0.93 -6.67
N TYR A 43 15.91 -0.91 -5.39
CA TYR A 43 17.29 -1.11 -4.94
C TYR A 43 17.56 -2.61 -4.81
N GLU A 44 17.62 -3.31 -5.95
CA GLU A 44 17.86 -4.77 -5.98
C GLU A 44 19.19 -5.18 -5.35
N ARG A 45 20.16 -4.25 -5.34
CA ARG A 45 21.51 -4.51 -4.82
C ARG A 45 21.59 -4.54 -3.30
N ARG A 46 20.65 -3.90 -2.58
CA ARG A 46 20.62 -3.81 -1.11
C ARG A 46 19.17 -3.69 -0.59
N PRO A 47 18.50 -4.80 -0.27
CA PRO A 47 17.11 -4.79 0.22
C PRO A 47 16.96 -4.02 1.55
N ASP A 48 18.01 -3.92 2.36
CA ASP A 48 17.99 -3.23 3.66
C ASP A 48 17.66 -1.73 3.54
N HIS A 49 18.21 -1.06 2.53
CA HIS A 49 17.92 0.36 2.29
C HIS A 49 16.48 0.56 1.85
N HIS A 50 15.96 -0.34 1.00
CA HIS A 50 14.57 -0.30 0.57
C HIS A 50 13.61 -0.48 1.77
N ALA A 51 13.89 -1.45 2.64
CA ALA A 51 13.12 -1.66 3.87
C ALA A 51 13.11 -0.41 4.77
N ALA A 52 14.27 0.24 4.95
CA ALA A 52 14.36 1.50 5.71
C ALA A 52 13.50 2.63 5.09
N PHE A 53 13.50 2.77 3.76
CA PHE A 53 12.67 3.77 3.10
C PHE A 53 11.17 3.51 3.23
N VAL A 54 10.73 2.25 3.20
CA VAL A 54 9.33 1.88 3.44
C VAL A 54 8.90 2.24 4.87
N LEU A 55 9.75 1.96 5.87
CA LEU A 55 9.48 2.33 7.26
C LEU A 55 9.41 3.85 7.44
N LEU A 56 10.34 4.61 6.85
CA LEU A 56 10.29 6.08 6.84
C LEU A 56 9.02 6.61 6.16
N ALA A 57 8.60 5.95 5.08
CA ALA A 57 7.38 6.31 4.37
C ALA A 57 6.12 6.17 5.24
N ALA A 58 6.02 5.04 5.93
CA ALA A 58 4.93 4.77 6.87
C ALA A 58 4.97 5.74 8.07
N GLY A 59 6.15 5.99 8.64
CA GLY A 59 6.33 6.91 9.77
C GLY A 59 5.81 8.31 9.47
N ILE A 60 6.26 8.93 8.38
CA ILE A 60 5.81 10.28 7.99
C ILE A 60 4.29 10.31 7.70
N GLN A 61 3.71 9.22 7.19
CA GLN A 61 2.26 9.15 6.99
C GLN A 61 1.50 9.11 8.32
N MET A 62 1.99 8.33 9.29
CA MET A 62 1.44 8.30 10.65
C MET A 62 1.60 9.66 11.35
N SER A 63 2.75 10.32 11.21
CA SER A 63 2.96 11.68 11.74
C SER A 63 1.96 12.69 11.20
N ARG A 64 1.68 12.67 9.88
CA ARG A 64 0.65 13.53 9.26
C ARG A 64 -0.75 13.25 9.78
N ARG A 65 -1.09 11.96 9.94
CA ARG A 65 -2.39 11.55 10.52
C ARG A 65 -2.52 12.04 11.95
N LEU A 66 -1.45 11.98 12.74
CA LEU A 66 -1.44 12.45 14.12
C LEU A 66 -1.54 13.99 14.20
N ALA A 67 -0.73 14.71 13.42
CA ALA A 67 -0.77 16.17 13.36
C ALA A 67 -2.14 16.72 12.93
N GLY A 68 -2.80 16.07 11.97
CA GLY A 68 -4.16 16.42 11.56
C GLY A 68 -5.26 16.07 12.58
N ARG A 69 -4.96 15.26 13.62
CA ARG A 69 -5.87 15.05 14.77
C ARG A 69 -5.72 16.17 15.78
N THR A 70 -4.50 16.64 16.03
CA THR A 70 -4.23 17.75 16.95
C THR A 70 -4.89 19.05 16.47
N ASP A 71 -4.81 19.35 15.17
CA ASP A 71 -5.51 20.51 14.59
C ASP A 71 -7.04 20.40 14.72
N ARG A 72 -7.61 19.20 14.61
CA ARG A 72 -9.07 19.01 14.71
C ARG A 72 -9.62 19.22 16.12
N GLY A 73 -8.81 18.99 17.16
CA GLY A 73 -9.16 19.30 18.55
C GLY A 73 -9.09 20.80 18.87
N ASN A 74 -8.27 21.56 18.14
CA ASN A 74 -8.08 23.00 18.34
C ASN A 74 -8.98 23.89 17.45
N ARG A 75 -9.83 23.30 16.60
CA ARG A 75 -10.82 24.03 15.78
C ARG A 75 -12.19 24.19 16.45
N GLY A 76 -12.27 24.03 17.77
CA GLY A 76 -13.36 24.60 18.57
C GLY A 76 -13.08 26.08 18.77
N VAL A 77 -14.05 26.95 18.48
CA VAL A 77 -13.97 28.43 18.55
C VAL A 77 -13.39 29.09 17.28
N SER A 78 -14.10 28.97 16.16
CA SER A 78 -14.14 29.99 15.08
C SER A 78 -15.36 29.71 14.19
N ARG A 79 -16.56 29.82 14.77
CA ARG A 79 -17.83 29.88 14.05
C ARG A 79 -18.76 30.87 14.74
N THR A 80 -18.33 32.13 14.78
CA THR A 80 -19.20 33.29 14.97
C THR A 80 -18.55 34.45 14.21
N ALA A 81 -18.86 34.55 12.93
CA ALA A 81 -18.81 35.81 12.20
C ALA A 81 -20.13 35.83 11.42
N TRP A 82 -21.00 36.70 11.90
CA TRP A 82 -22.35 36.96 11.39
C TRP A 82 -22.29 37.61 10.00
#